data_AF-A0AAF6B144-F1
#
_entry.id   AF-A0AAF6B144-F1
#
_cell.length_a   1.000
_cell.length_b   1.000
_cell.length_c   1.000
_cell.angle_alpha   90.00
_cell.angle_beta   90.00
_cell.angle_gamma   90.00
#
_symmetry.space_group_name_H-M   'P 1'
#
loop_
_entity.id
_entity.type
_entity.pdbx_description
1 polymer ?
#
loop_
_entity_poly.entity_id
_entity_poly.type
_entity_poly.pdbx_seq_one_letter_code
_entity_poly.pdbx_strand_id
1 'polypeptide(L)' 'MVEVWREKFAHLNLTYSIGGQISFDFFPQGWDKTFCLQFVEKEFSEFHFFGDKTYKLPELL' A
#
# COMPACT_ATOMS: atom_id res chain seq x y z
N MET A 1 -16.67 -8.91 3.82
CA MET A 1 -15.86 -9.16 5.03
C MET A 1 -14.91 -8.00 5.33
N VAL A 2 -14.00 -7.63 4.42
CA VAL A 2 -13.08 -6.48 4.61
C VAL A 2 -13.82 -5.15 4.86
N GLU A 3 -14.94 -4.90 4.19
CA GLU A 3 -15.74 -3.67 4.38
C GLU A 3 -16.22 -3.46 5.83
N VAL A 4 -16.58 -4.53 6.55
CA VAL A 4 -16.98 -4.44 7.96
C VAL A 4 -15.83 -3.90 8.82
N TRP A 5 -14.60 -4.31 8.51
CA TRP A 5 -13.41 -3.81 9.20
C TRP A 5 -13.10 -2.37 8.82
N ARG A 6 -13.26 -2.00 7.53
CA ARG A 6 -13.11 -0.61 7.07
C ARG A 6 -14.05 0.34 7.79
N GLU A 7 -15.33 -0.02 7.94
CA GLU A 7 -16.31 0.80 8.64
C GLU A 7 -15.98 0.91 10.14
N LYS A 8 -15.71 -0.21 10.80
CA LYS A 8 -15.46 -0.27 12.25
C LYS A 8 -14.21 0.50 12.66
N PHE A 9 -13.18 0.50 11.82
CA PHE A 9 -11.87 1.10 12.09
C PHE A 9 -11.55 2.29 11.17
N ALA A 10 -12.58 2.93 10.60
CA ALA A 10 -12.41 4.08 9.70
C ALA A 10 -11.59 5.22 10.32
N HIS A 11 -11.62 5.35 11.65
CA HIS A 11 -10.88 6.35 12.41
C HIS A 11 -9.37 6.08 12.54
N LEU A 12 -8.88 4.87 12.20
CA LEU A 12 -7.46 4.49 12.35
C LEU A 12 -6.62 4.67 11.08
N ASN A 13 -7.20 5.20 10.01
CA ASN A 13 -6.53 5.45 8.72
C ASN A 13 -5.72 4.24 8.22
N LEU A 14 -6.39 3.09 8.13
CA LEU A 14 -5.80 1.81 7.73
C LEU A 14 -6.09 1.48 6.26
N THR A 15 -5.08 0.92 5.60
CA THR A 15 -5.18 0.30 4.28
C THR A 15 -5.40 -1.20 4.44
N TYR A 16 -6.22 -1.77 3.55
CA TYR A 16 -6.51 -3.21 3.50
C TYR A 16 -6.14 -3.76 2.13
N SER A 17 -5.35 -4.83 2.09
CA SER A 17 -4.94 -5.51 0.86
C SER A 17 -5.36 -6.98 0.90
N ILE A 18 -6.01 -7.47 -0.14
CA ILE A 18 -6.35 -8.90 -0.24
C ILE A 18 -5.10 -9.68 -0.69
N GLY A 19 -4.70 -10.64 0.14
CA GLY A 19 -3.56 -11.53 -0.07
C GLY A 19 -4.02 -12.90 -0.56
N GLY A 20 -3.83 -13.17 -1.85
CA GLY A 20 -4.25 -14.44 -2.45
C GLY A 20 -5.76 -14.67 -2.29
N GLN A 21 -6.15 -15.90 -1.97
CA GLN A 21 -7.56 -16.31 -1.88
C GLN A 21 -8.11 -16.36 -0.45
N ILE A 22 -7.25 -16.40 0.56
CA ILE A 22 -7.63 -16.76 1.93
C ILE A 22 -7.23 -15.75 2.99
N SER A 23 -6.41 -14.74 2.64
CA SER A 23 -5.93 -13.76 3.62
C SER A 23 -6.11 -12.33 3.13
N PHE A 24 -5.99 -11.42 4.08
CA PHE A 24 -5.87 -10.00 3.82
C PHE A 24 -4.94 -9.40 4.86
N ASP A 25 -4.20 -8.37 4.45
CA ASP A 25 -3.32 -7.58 5.29
C ASP A 25 -4.02 -6.28 5.66
N PHE A 26 -3.77 -5.77 6.87
CA PHE A 26 -4.15 -4.42 7.29
C PHE A 26 -2.91 -3.69 7.82
N PHE A 27 -2.69 -2.47 7.37
CA PHE A 27 -1.49 -1.70 7.67
C PHE A 27 -1.80 -0.20 7.62
N PRO A 28 -1.01 0.66 8.31
CA PRO A 28 -1.16 2.11 8.21
C PRO A 28 -1.07 2.61 6.75
N GLN A 29 -1.76 3.71 6.44
CA GLN A 29 -1.60 4.37 5.14
C GLN A 29 -0.12 4.70 4.86
N GLY A 30 0.34 4.44 3.63
CA GLY A 30 1.73 4.66 3.21
C GLY A 30 2.70 3.51 3.53
N TRP A 31 2.24 2.44 4.20
CA TRP A 31 3.03 1.21 4.41
C TRP A 31 2.86 0.19 3.28
N ASP A 32 2.42 0.63 2.10
CA ASP A 32 2.45 -0.19 0.90
C ASP A 32 3.88 -0.34 0.36
N LYS A 33 4.05 -0.95 -0.82
CA LYS A 33 5.38 -1.25 -1.37
C LYS A 33 6.24 -0.01 -1.58
N THR A 34 5.65 1.18 -1.73
CA THR A 34 6.40 2.44 -1.82
C THR A 34 7.18 2.77 -0.55
N PHE A 35 6.81 2.20 0.60
CA PHE A 35 7.51 2.42 1.87
C PHE A 35 9.00 2.06 1.78
N CYS A 36 9.40 1.09 0.97
CA CYS A 36 10.81 0.72 0.85
C CYS A 36 11.67 1.79 0.15
N LEU A 37 11.05 2.70 -0.62
CA LEU A 37 11.77 3.70 -1.40
C LEU A 37 12.53 4.69 -0.51
N GLN A 38 12.01 5.00 0.69
CA GLN A 38 12.66 5.92 1.64
C GLN A 38 14.09 5.48 2.03
N PHE A 39 14.40 4.18 1.90
CA PHE A 39 15.70 3.63 2.25
C PHE A 39 16.71 3.66 1.11
N VAL A 40 16.25 3.85 -0.14
CA VAL A 40 17.09 3.75 -1.34
C VAL A 40 17.01 4.97 -2.26
N GLU A 41 16.06 5.89 -2.01
CA GLU A 41 15.82 7.09 -2.83
C GLU A 41 17.04 8.01 -2.96
N LYS A 42 17.95 7.99 -1.98
CA LYS A 42 19.17 8.81 -1.98
C LYS A 42 20.36 8.15 -2.68
N GLU A 43 20.26 6.86 -2.99
CA GLU A 43 21.35 6.05 -3.54
C GLU A 43 21.23 5.88 -5.06
N PHE A 44 20.03 5.99 -5.62
CA PHE A 44 19.77 5.75 -7.03
C PHE A 44 18.94 6.88 -7.66
N SER A 45 19.30 7.26 -8.88
CA SER A 45 18.57 8.26 -9.67
C SER A 45 17.40 7.68 -10.46
N GLU A 46 17.35 6.35 -10.65
CA GLU A 46 16.32 5.64 -11.41
C GLU A 46 15.95 4.33 -10.73
N PHE A 47 14.65 4.01 -10.71
CA PHE A 47 14.09 2.78 -10.13
C PHE A 47 13.27 2.03 -11.17
N HIS A 48 13.56 0.74 -11.32
CA HIS A 48 12.74 -0.16 -12.14
C HIS A 48 11.99 -1.13 -11.22
N PHE A 49 10.69 -0.91 -11.08
CA PHE A 49 9.80 -1.83 -10.39
C PHE A 49 9.07 -2.74 -11.39
N PHE A 50 9.14 -4.04 -11.17
CA PHE A 50 8.44 -5.04 -11.98
C PHE A 50 7.35 -5.71 -11.13
N GLY A 51 6.10 -5.58 -11.55
CA GLY A 51 4.95 -6.16 -10.87
C GLY A 51 3.67 -6.06 -11.69
N ASP A 52 2.66 -6.82 -11.29
CA ASP A 52 1.33 -6.86 -11.89
C ASP A 52 0.43 -5.72 -11.41
N LYS A 53 0.69 -5.18 -10.21
CA LYS A 53 -0.07 -4.10 -9.57
C LYS A 53 0.78 -2.83 -9.47
N THR A 54 0.93 -2.13 -10.60
CA THR A 54 1.74 -0.90 -10.75
C THR A 54 0.90 0.35 -10.97
N TYR A 55 -0.36 0.33 -10.56
CA TYR A 55 -1.27 1.45 -10.75
C TYR A 55 -0.67 2.74 -10.17
N LYS A 56 -0.61 3.80 -10.99
CA LYS A 56 -0.23 5.13 -10.52
C LYS A 56 -1.19 5.55 -9.41
N LEU A 57 -0.66 5.97 -8.27
CA LEU A 57 -1.42 6.81 -7.36
C LEU A 57 -1.91 8.01 -8.19
N PRO A 58 -3.20 8.39 -8.13
CA PRO A 58 -3.65 9.64 -8.73
C PRO A 58 -2.72 10.75 -8.23
N GLU A 59 -2.19 11.55 -9.14
CA GLU A 59 -1.44 12.75 -8.76
C GLU A 59 -2.33 13.57 -7.80
N LEU A 60 -1.82 13.79 -6.59
CA LEU A 60 -2.28 14.76 -5.59
C LEU A 60 -3.56 14.41 -4.83
N LEU A 61 -3.37 14.04 -3.56
CA LEU A 61 -3.86 14.84 -2.43
C LEU A 61 -2.66 15.28 -1.60
#